data_AF-A0A916XET3-F1
#
_entry.id   AF-A0A916XET3-F1
#
_cell.length_a   1.000
_cell.length_b   1.000
_cell.length_c   1.000
_cell.angle_alpha   90.00
_cell.angle_beta   90.00
_cell.angle_gamma   90.00
#
_symmetry.space_group_name_H-M   'P 1'
#
loop_
_entity.id
_entity.type
_entity.pdbx_description
1 polymer ?
#
loop_
_entity_poly.entity_id
_entity_poly.type
_entity_poly.pdbx_seq_one_letter_code
_entity_poly.pdbx_strand_id
1 'polypeptide(L)'
;MSDCCSLPQTSLLGPVPPRTPGRPDAQVPNDLADGPVKYARVPHIYFYEAAPQDHAGFGLLDLEISLQRRRDGPARVELYCIGDGYQSGHGSSGGSPLVIELRAGERVVAAVRWPYPDVLNGHMDPMTFEAAVDLSEADFAAIDAIWIPPARALVEAELA
;
A
#
# COMPACT_ATOMS: atom_id res chain seq x y z
N MET A 1 15.13 13.46 -13.91
CA MET A 1 14.00 13.01 -13.07
C MET A 1 12.71 13.24 -13.84
N SER A 2 11.94 12.18 -14.07
CA SER A 2 10.59 12.24 -14.64
C SER A 2 9.57 12.24 -13.50
N ASP A 3 8.46 12.93 -13.70
CA ASP A 3 7.31 12.88 -12.79
C ASP A 3 6.32 11.85 -13.32
N CYS A 4 6.08 10.80 -12.55
CA CYS A 4 5.21 9.69 -12.92
C CYS A 4 3.99 9.63 -12.01
N CYS A 5 2.88 9.13 -12.54
CA CYS A 5 1.63 8.99 -11.80
C CYS A 5 1.15 7.54 -11.79
N SER A 6 0.64 7.08 -10.65
CA SER A 6 -0.11 5.83 -10.58
C SER A 6 -1.56 6.03 -10.99
N LEU A 7 -2.19 4.93 -11.41
CA LEU A 7 -3.63 4.87 -11.62
C LEU A 7 -4.34 4.57 -10.29
N PRO A 8 -5.59 5.01 -10.11
CA PRO A 8 -6.35 4.68 -8.91
C PRO A 8 -6.53 3.16 -8.78
N GLN A 9 -6.41 2.64 -7.56
CA GLN A 9 -6.63 1.23 -7.26
C GLN A 9 -7.75 1.04 -6.26
N THR A 10 -8.46 -0.07 -6.38
CA THR A 10 -9.48 -0.49 -5.41
C THR A 10 -9.29 -1.95 -5.09
N SER A 11 -9.47 -2.30 -3.83
CA SER A 11 -9.53 -3.69 -3.41
C SER A 11 -10.67 -3.89 -2.41
N LEU A 12 -11.46 -4.93 -2.65
CA LEU A 12 -12.45 -5.38 -1.69
C LEU A 12 -11.77 -6.14 -0.57
N LEU A 13 -12.39 -6.16 0.60
CA LEU A 13 -11.88 -6.92 1.72
C LEU A 13 -11.93 -8.43 1.44
N GLY A 14 -10.85 -9.12 1.78
CA GLY A 14 -10.70 -10.56 1.64
C GLY A 14 -10.41 -11.26 2.97
N PRO A 15 -10.33 -12.59 2.96
CA PRO A 15 -9.88 -13.33 4.12
C PRO A 15 -8.41 -13.01 4.41
N VAL A 16 -8.04 -12.98 5.69
CA VAL A 16 -6.63 -12.95 6.08
C VAL A 16 -5.96 -14.24 5.59
N PRO A 17 -4.84 -14.18 4.85
CA PRO A 17 -4.15 -15.38 4.38
C PRO A 17 -3.61 -16.20 5.57
N PRO A 18 -3.52 -17.53 5.43
CA PRO A 18 -2.85 -18.35 6.45
C PRO A 18 -1.41 -17.87 6.66
N ARG A 19 -0.97 -17.83 7.93
CA ARG A 19 0.43 -17.50 8.21
C ARG A 19 1.32 -18.59 7.65
N THR A 20 2.30 -18.20 6.84
CA THR A 20 3.32 -19.13 6.32
C THR A 20 4.36 -19.35 7.41
N PRO A 21 4.48 -20.59 7.97
CA PRO A 21 5.46 -20.87 9.02
C PRO A 21 6.89 -20.69 8.50
N GLY A 22 7.75 -20.04 9.29
CA GLY A 22 9.16 -19.87 8.94
C GLY A 22 9.43 -18.86 7.82
N ARG A 23 8.40 -18.13 7.32
CA ARG A 23 8.63 -17.01 6.40
C ARG A 23 9.41 -15.91 7.13
N PRO A 24 10.56 -15.45 6.60
CA PRO A 24 11.36 -14.41 7.23
C PRO A 24 10.74 -13.01 7.08
N ASP A 25 9.96 -12.78 6.02
CA ASP A 25 9.31 -11.48 5.80
C ASP A 25 8.14 -11.27 6.76
N ALA A 26 7.84 -10.00 7.01
CA ALA A 26 6.66 -9.60 7.75
C ALA A 26 5.37 -10.11 7.07
N GLN A 27 4.38 -10.43 7.89
CA GLN A 27 3.05 -10.85 7.46
C GLN A 27 2.04 -9.99 8.19
N VAL A 28 1.08 -9.43 7.46
CA VAL A 28 0.04 -8.57 8.03
C VAL A 28 -1.31 -9.32 8.15
N PRO A 29 -2.03 -9.19 9.26
CA PRO A 29 -1.63 -8.47 10.48
C PRO A 29 -0.50 -9.19 11.22
N ASN A 30 0.30 -8.41 11.97
CA ASN A 30 1.46 -8.95 12.70
C ASN A 30 1.03 -9.94 13.78
N ASP A 31 -0.06 -9.65 14.51
CA ASP A 31 -0.64 -10.53 15.53
C ASP A 31 -2.17 -10.61 15.41
N LEU A 32 -2.70 -11.80 15.14
CA LEU A 32 -4.14 -12.03 15.04
C LEU A 32 -4.86 -12.02 16.40
N ALA A 33 -4.15 -12.14 17.51
CA ALA A 33 -4.74 -12.17 18.85
C ALA A 33 -5.19 -10.78 19.35
N ASP A 34 -4.73 -9.70 18.71
CA ASP A 34 -4.95 -8.32 19.16
C ASP A 34 -6.37 -7.79 18.93
N GLY A 35 -7.17 -8.49 18.13
CA GLY A 35 -8.59 -8.20 17.91
C GLY A 35 -9.05 -8.41 16.46
N PRO A 36 -10.29 -8.01 16.12
CA PRO A 36 -10.86 -8.18 14.79
C PRO A 36 -10.04 -7.50 13.69
N VAL A 37 -9.93 -8.15 12.54
CA VAL A 37 -9.10 -7.71 11.41
C VAL A 37 -9.91 -7.65 10.12
N LYS A 38 -9.65 -6.62 9.32
CA LYS A 38 -10.01 -6.51 7.92
C LYS A 38 -8.75 -6.56 7.08
N TYR A 39 -8.77 -7.27 5.97
CA TYR A 39 -7.60 -7.50 5.14
C TYR A 39 -7.92 -7.22 3.68
N ALA A 40 -6.97 -6.65 2.96
CA ALA A 40 -7.04 -6.46 1.52
C ALA A 40 -5.66 -6.64 0.88
N ARG A 41 -5.65 -7.03 -0.39
CA ARG A 41 -4.45 -7.02 -1.22
C ARG A 41 -4.66 -6.08 -2.40
N VAL A 42 -3.72 -5.19 -2.63
CA VAL A 42 -3.70 -4.27 -3.77
C VAL A 42 -2.48 -4.60 -4.61
N PRO A 43 -2.62 -5.44 -5.64
CA PRO A 43 -1.50 -5.82 -6.47
C PRO A 43 -1.20 -4.74 -7.51
N HIS A 44 0.00 -4.77 -8.09
CA HIS A 44 0.28 -4.13 -9.38
C HIS A 44 0.08 -2.61 -9.44
N ILE A 45 0.54 -1.88 -8.42
CA ILE A 45 0.61 -0.42 -8.52
C ILE A 45 1.85 -0.05 -9.33
N TYR A 46 1.60 0.44 -10.55
CA TYR A 46 2.61 0.96 -11.47
C TYR A 46 2.54 2.48 -11.55
N PHE A 47 3.68 3.11 -11.87
CA PHE A 47 3.79 4.55 -12.10
C PHE A 47 4.21 4.82 -13.55
N TYR A 48 3.40 5.61 -14.24
CA TYR A 48 3.54 5.85 -15.68
C TYR A 48 4.04 7.27 -15.96
N GLU A 49 4.89 7.40 -16.96
CA GLU A 49 5.27 8.72 -17.49
C GLU A 49 4.08 9.38 -18.19
N ALA A 50 4.06 10.72 -18.23
CA ALA A 50 2.99 11.47 -18.85
C ALA A 50 2.87 11.25 -20.39
N ALA A 51 3.98 10.92 -21.06
CA ALA A 51 4.01 10.58 -22.49
C ALA A 51 5.33 9.87 -22.88
N PRO A 52 5.29 8.74 -23.64
CA PRO A 52 4.10 7.99 -24.06
C PRO A 52 3.50 7.20 -22.88
N GLN A 53 2.17 7.16 -22.82
CA GLN A 53 1.35 6.77 -21.66
C GLN A 53 1.43 5.29 -21.24
N ASP A 54 2.22 4.49 -21.96
CA ASP A 54 2.37 3.03 -21.77
C ASP A 54 3.76 2.64 -21.26
N HIS A 55 4.63 3.62 -21.01
CA HIS A 55 5.94 3.38 -20.39
C HIS A 55 5.82 3.54 -18.88
N ALA A 56 5.81 2.41 -18.16
CA ALA A 56 6.03 2.43 -16.72
C ALA A 56 7.43 3.00 -16.47
N GLY A 57 7.50 4.15 -15.79
CA GLY A 57 8.77 4.80 -15.46
C GLY A 57 9.52 4.03 -14.37
N PHE A 58 8.76 3.45 -13.43
CA PHE A 58 9.23 2.46 -12.45
C PHE A 58 8.05 1.73 -11.81
N GLY A 59 8.37 0.65 -11.12
CA GLY A 59 7.65 0.22 -9.93
C GLY A 59 6.53 -0.78 -10.20
N LEU A 60 6.66 -1.98 -9.67
CA LEU A 60 5.57 -2.82 -9.20
C LEU A 60 5.53 -2.69 -7.67
N LEU A 61 4.49 -2.08 -7.11
CA LEU A 61 4.17 -2.24 -5.69
C LEU A 61 3.04 -3.26 -5.54
N ASP A 62 3.25 -4.30 -4.75
CA ASP A 62 2.24 -5.28 -4.35
C ASP A 62 2.02 -5.19 -2.84
N LEU A 63 0.85 -4.67 -2.45
CA LEU A 63 0.54 -4.33 -1.07
C LEU A 63 -0.40 -5.37 -0.46
N GLU A 64 -0.02 -5.88 0.70
CA GLU A 64 -0.92 -6.51 1.67
C GLU A 64 -1.23 -5.49 2.76
N ILE A 65 -2.51 -5.31 3.08
CA ILE A 65 -2.97 -4.29 4.04
C ILE A 65 -3.89 -4.97 5.05
N SER A 66 -3.58 -4.82 6.34
CA SER A 66 -4.49 -5.14 7.43
C SER A 66 -4.99 -3.87 8.10
N LEU A 67 -6.25 -3.87 8.51
CA LEU A 67 -6.82 -2.93 9.46
C LEU A 67 -7.28 -3.73 10.67
N GLN A 68 -6.61 -3.55 11.79
CA GLN A 68 -6.92 -4.28 13.02
C GLN A 68 -7.48 -3.34 14.08
N ARG A 69 -8.63 -3.70 14.63
CA ARG A 69 -9.13 -3.06 15.84
C ARG A 69 -8.48 -3.72 17.04
N ARG A 70 -7.71 -2.93 17.80
CA ARG A 70 -7.01 -3.42 18.99
C ARG A 70 -7.93 -3.32 20.21
N ARG A 71 -7.76 -4.25 21.16
CA ARG A 71 -8.51 -4.23 22.43
C ARG A 71 -8.27 -2.94 23.22
N ASP A 72 -7.01 -2.51 23.25
CA ASP A 72 -6.57 -1.33 23.98
C ASP A 72 -5.91 -0.35 22.99
N GLY A 73 -6.58 0.78 22.73
CA GLY A 73 -6.06 1.86 21.88
C GLY A 73 -6.72 1.96 20.51
N PRO A 74 -6.17 2.83 19.63
CA PRO A 74 -6.71 3.06 18.31
C PRO A 74 -6.61 1.82 17.43
N ALA A 75 -7.41 1.78 16.37
CA ALA A 75 -7.21 0.79 15.32
C ALA A 75 -5.84 1.03 14.65
N ARG A 76 -5.31 0.00 14.01
CA ARG A 76 -4.00 0.04 13.37
C ARG A 76 -4.12 -0.41 11.93
N VAL A 77 -3.58 0.38 11.02
CA VAL A 77 -3.29 -0.05 9.66
C VAL A 77 -1.87 -0.60 9.65
N GLU A 78 -1.70 -1.82 9.19
CA GLU A 78 -0.39 -2.42 8.91
C GLU A 78 -0.32 -2.74 7.43
N LEU A 79 0.85 -2.50 6.85
CA LEU A 79 1.10 -2.74 5.44
C LEU A 79 2.40 -3.53 5.31
N TYR A 80 2.34 -4.53 4.44
CA TYR A 80 3.50 -5.20 3.89
C TYR A 80 3.48 -4.97 2.38
N CYS A 81 4.61 -4.60 1.81
CA CYS A 81 4.73 -4.34 0.40
C CYS A 81 5.98 -4.99 -0.15
N ILE A 82 5.87 -5.57 -1.33
CA ILE A 82 7.03 -5.85 -2.19
C ILE A 82 7.10 -4.75 -3.23
N GLY A 83 8.24 -4.06 -3.29
CA GLY A 83 8.55 -3.11 -4.35
C GLY A 83 9.62 -3.67 -5.30
N ASP A 84 9.41 -3.50 -6.59
CA ASP A 84 10.40 -3.78 -7.65
C ASP A 84 10.43 -2.61 -8.63
N GLY A 85 11.60 -2.01 -8.87
CA GLY A 85 11.75 -0.87 -9.77
C GLY A 85 11.35 -1.13 -11.23
N TYR A 86 11.30 -2.40 -11.66
CA TYR A 86 11.00 -2.85 -13.02
C TYR A 86 11.81 -2.15 -14.14
N GLN A 87 12.77 -2.89 -14.70
CA GLN A 87 13.46 -2.73 -15.99
C GLN A 87 14.33 -1.48 -16.24
N SER A 88 13.99 -0.25 -15.82
CA SER A 88 14.71 0.95 -16.33
C SER A 88 14.90 2.15 -15.39
N GLY A 89 14.44 2.10 -14.14
CA GLY A 89 14.62 3.23 -13.23
C GLY A 89 14.32 2.93 -11.78
N HIS A 90 14.70 3.88 -10.92
CA HIS A 90 14.31 3.91 -9.51
C HIS A 90 13.28 5.01 -9.28
N GLY A 91 12.40 4.81 -8.31
CA GLY A 91 11.38 5.79 -7.97
C GLY A 91 11.07 5.86 -6.49
N SER A 92 10.60 7.03 -6.06
CA SER A 92 10.33 7.29 -4.64
C SER A 92 9.06 8.09 -4.42
N SER A 93 8.60 8.09 -3.15
CA SER A 93 7.47 8.92 -2.70
C SER A 93 7.79 10.42 -2.63
N GLY A 94 8.95 10.87 -3.12
CA GLY A 94 9.33 12.28 -3.15
C GLY A 94 8.37 13.17 -3.96
N GLY A 95 7.55 12.60 -4.84
CA GLY A 95 6.46 13.28 -5.52
C GLY A 95 5.24 13.44 -4.61
N SER A 96 4.77 12.34 -4.03
CA SER A 96 3.74 12.30 -3.00
C SER A 96 3.73 10.94 -2.27
N PRO A 97 3.27 10.88 -1.00
CA PRO A 97 3.03 9.61 -0.33
C PRO A 97 1.87 8.84 -0.98
N LEU A 98 1.87 7.52 -0.87
CA LEU A 98 0.67 6.74 -1.13
C LEU A 98 -0.37 7.04 -0.06
N VAL A 99 -1.59 7.35 -0.48
CA VAL A 99 -2.72 7.50 0.43
C VAL A 99 -3.52 6.22 0.40
N ILE A 100 -3.82 5.67 1.57
CA ILE A 100 -4.63 4.46 1.71
C ILE A 100 -5.92 4.89 2.38
N GLU A 101 -7.01 4.90 1.62
CA GLU A 101 -8.32 5.29 2.10
C GLU A 101 -9.13 4.06 2.50
N LEU A 102 -9.62 4.08 3.73
CA LEU A 102 -10.55 3.10 4.26
C LEU A 102 -11.96 3.56 3.89
N ARG A 103 -12.66 2.78 3.05
CA ARG A 103 -13.93 3.19 2.44
C ARG A 103 -15.10 2.39 3.01
N ALA A 104 -16.24 3.05 3.14
CA ALA A 104 -17.56 2.45 3.37
C ALA A 104 -18.48 2.94 2.24
N GLY A 105 -18.58 2.15 1.17
CA GLY A 105 -19.09 2.62 -0.12
C GLY A 105 -18.29 3.82 -0.62
N GLU A 106 -18.98 4.92 -0.97
CA GLU A 106 -18.32 6.14 -1.47
C GLU A 106 -17.73 7.02 -0.36
N ARG A 107 -17.99 6.75 0.92
CA ARG A 107 -17.51 7.57 2.03
C ARG A 107 -16.08 7.18 2.42
N VAL A 108 -15.19 8.16 2.53
CA VAL A 108 -13.89 8.00 3.22
C VAL A 108 -14.16 7.96 4.73
N VAL A 109 -13.88 6.81 5.35
CA VAL A 109 -13.99 6.63 6.79
C VAL A 109 -12.76 7.16 7.49
N ALA A 110 -11.58 6.80 6.98
CA ALA A 110 -10.30 7.33 7.40
C ALA A 110 -9.27 7.14 6.28
N ALA A 111 -8.11 7.78 6.40
CA ALA A 111 -7.01 7.62 5.45
C ALA A 111 -5.67 7.69 6.16
N VAL A 112 -4.71 6.88 5.71
CA VAL A 112 -3.32 6.94 6.16
C VAL A 112 -2.41 7.31 4.99
N ARG A 113 -1.29 7.98 5.28
CA ARG A 113 -0.32 8.41 4.28
C ARG A 113 0.97 7.65 4.51
N TRP A 114 1.42 6.91 3.51
CA TRP A 114 2.65 6.16 3.54
C TRP A 114 3.69 6.79 2.60
N PRO A 115 4.71 7.48 3.14
CA PRO A 115 5.86 7.93 2.37
C PRO A 115 6.79 6.73 2.14
N TYR A 116 6.45 5.88 1.16
CA TYR A 116 7.24 4.69 0.85
C TYR A 116 8.69 5.06 0.47
N PRO A 117 9.69 4.25 0.87
CA PRO A 117 11.09 4.51 0.57
C PRO A 117 11.39 4.34 -0.92
N ASP A 118 12.64 4.59 -1.31
CA ASP A 118 13.08 4.41 -2.69
C ASP A 118 12.92 2.95 -3.13
N VAL A 119 12.33 2.76 -4.30
CA VAL A 119 12.17 1.47 -4.97
C VAL A 119 13.22 1.38 -6.06
N LEU A 120 14.19 0.47 -5.88
CA LEU A 120 15.37 0.37 -6.72
C LEU A 120 15.16 -0.63 -7.87
N ASN A 121 15.77 -0.34 -9.01
CA ASN A 121 15.79 -1.25 -10.16
C ASN A 121 16.62 -2.50 -9.86
N GLY A 122 16.14 -3.69 -10.23
CA GLY A 122 16.85 -4.95 -10.00
C GLY A 122 16.82 -5.42 -8.54
N HIS A 123 16.06 -4.74 -7.68
CA HIS A 123 15.84 -5.11 -6.29
C HIS A 123 14.36 -5.49 -6.09
N MET A 124 14.13 -6.46 -5.21
CA MET A 124 12.81 -6.81 -4.71
C MET A 124 12.82 -6.60 -3.21
N ASP A 125 12.48 -5.38 -2.78
CA ASP A 125 12.65 -4.97 -1.40
C ASP A 125 11.33 -5.13 -0.62
N PRO A 126 11.33 -5.89 0.49
CA PRO A 126 10.20 -5.92 1.40
C PRO A 126 10.17 -4.63 2.22
N MET A 127 9.01 -3.99 2.25
CA MET A 127 8.76 -2.78 3.01
C MET A 127 7.57 -2.99 3.93
N THR A 128 7.62 -2.38 5.10
CA THR A 128 6.52 -2.39 6.07
C THR A 128 6.16 -0.98 6.50
N PHE A 129 4.91 -0.82 6.89
CA PHE A 129 4.41 0.44 7.44
C PHE A 129 3.32 0.16 8.47
N GLU A 130 3.28 0.98 9.52
CA GLU A 130 2.21 0.96 10.50
C GLU A 130 1.73 2.38 10.82
N ALA A 131 0.42 2.53 10.99
CA ALA A 131 -0.18 3.78 11.43
C ALA A 131 -1.37 3.52 12.35
N ALA A 132 -1.49 4.33 13.40
CA ALA A 132 -2.68 4.37 14.22
C ALA A 132 -3.80 5.14 13.50
N VAL A 133 -5.04 4.68 13.64
CA VAL A 133 -6.23 5.31 13.08
C VAL A 133 -7.33 5.32 14.13
N ASP A 134 -7.84 6.51 14.41
CA ASP A 134 -9.00 6.68 15.29
C ASP A 134 -10.25 6.24 14.54
N LEU A 135 -10.84 5.13 14.97
CA LEU A 135 -12.07 4.58 14.39
C LEU A 135 -13.05 4.21 15.49
N SER A 136 -14.32 4.57 15.28
CA SER A 136 -15.40 4.02 16.06
C SER A 136 -15.64 2.55 15.69
N GLU A 137 -16.31 1.80 16.57
CA GLU A 137 -16.73 0.43 16.26
C GLU A 137 -17.63 0.34 15.02
N ALA A 138 -18.57 1.29 14.90
CA ALA A 138 -19.48 1.35 13.77
C ALA A 138 -18.75 1.66 12.46
N ASP A 139 -17.78 2.58 12.48
CA ASP A 139 -16.96 2.90 11.32
C ASP A 139 -16.08 1.72 10.91
N PHE A 140 -15.42 1.07 11.88
CA PHE A 140 -14.66 -0.16 11.61
C PHE A 140 -15.55 -1.21 10.95
N ALA A 141 -16.76 -1.44 11.47
CA ALA A 141 -17.71 -2.41 10.92
C ALA A 141 -18.15 -2.05 9.50
N ALA A 142 -18.37 -0.76 9.21
CA ALA A 142 -18.86 -0.27 7.93
C ALA A 142 -17.84 -0.31 6.78
N ILE A 143 -16.53 -0.35 7.07
CA ILE A 143 -15.49 -0.38 6.01
C ILE A 143 -15.66 -1.62 5.13
N ASP A 144 -15.72 -1.46 3.82
CA ASP A 144 -15.95 -2.53 2.84
C ASP A 144 -14.89 -2.59 1.74
N ALA A 145 -14.05 -1.57 1.61
CA ALA A 145 -13.02 -1.50 0.60
C ALA A 145 -11.80 -0.67 1.05
N ILE A 146 -10.69 -0.92 0.38
CA ILE A 146 -9.52 -0.04 0.34
C ILE A 146 -9.49 0.66 -1.01
N TRP A 147 -9.26 1.96 -0.99
CA TRP A 147 -9.01 2.77 -2.18
C TRP A 147 -7.65 3.44 -2.09
N ILE A 148 -6.89 3.39 -3.17
CA ILE A 148 -5.63 4.12 -3.33
C ILE A 148 -5.85 5.12 -4.46
N PRO A 149 -5.95 6.44 -4.17
CA PRO A 149 -6.03 7.44 -5.22
C PRO A 149 -4.71 7.53 -5.99
N PRO A 150 -4.71 8.19 -7.18
CA PRO A 150 -3.49 8.44 -7.93
C PRO A 150 -2.43 9.12 -7.07
N ALA A 151 -1.20 8.62 -7.14
CA ALA A 151 -0.05 9.19 -6.47
C ALA A 151 1.04 9.54 -7.49
N ARG A 152 1.76 10.61 -7.19
CA ARG A 152 2.95 11.04 -7.94
C ARG A 152 4.20 10.44 -7.33
N ALA A 153 5.15 10.15 -8.19
CA ALA A 153 6.46 9.66 -7.83
C ALA A 153 7.54 10.37 -8.64
N LEU A 154 8.68 10.60 -7.99
CA LEU A 154 9.89 11.05 -8.67
C LEU A 154 10.64 9.84 -9.16
N VAL A 155 11.01 9.84 -10.43
CA VAL A 155 11.66 8.72 -11.10
C VAL A 155 12.97 9.19 -11.70
N GLU A 156 14.05 8.46 -11.45
CA GLU A 156 15.29 8.65 -12.17
C GLU A 156 15.52 7.45 -13.08
N ALA A 157 15.65 7.73 -14.37
CA ALA A 157 16.01 6.73 -15.35
C ALA A 157 17.48 6.36 -15.17
N GLU A 158 17.77 5.06 -15.14
CA GLU A 158 19.14 4.59 -15.28
C GLU A 158 19.49 4.62 -16.78
N LEU A 159 20.43 5.49 -17.16
CA LEU A 159 20.97 5.49 -18.52
C LEU A 159 21.65 4.14 -18.76
N ALA A 160 21.14 3.39 -19.74
CA ALA A 160 21.76 2.17 -20.24
C ALA A 160 23.12 2.41 -20.90
#